data_AF-A0A5Q4E060-F1
#
_entry.id   AF-A0A5Q4E060-F1
#
_cell.length_a   1.000
_cell.length_b   1.000
_cell.length_c   1.000
_cell.angle_alpha   90.00
_cell.angle_beta   90.00
_cell.angle_gamma   90.00
#
_symmetry.space_group_name_H-M   'P 1'
#
loop_
_entity.id
_entity.type
_entity.pdbx_description
1 polymer ?
#
loop_
_entity_poly.entity_id
_entity_poly.type
_entity_poly.pdbx_seq_one_letter_code
_entity_poly.pdbx_strand_id
1 'polypeptide(L)'
;MLRLYLLLLGSAITAALGGKALALPPPDEIPEEILRTEIIVEARSPLSGESLSAADYATLQDQLRDPNIEPVVDPDLANLIQLLRLRRIFRPLLPFLR
;
A
#
# COMPACT_ATOMS: atom_id res chain seq x y z
N MET A 1 -53.25 18.16 11.80
CA MET A 1 -52.26 19.24 12.00
C MET A 1 -51.17 18.87 13.00
N LEU A 2 -51.49 18.40 14.22
CA LEU A 2 -50.50 18.05 15.27
C LEU A 2 -49.46 16.98 14.85
N ARG A 3 -49.89 15.94 14.12
CA ARG A 3 -49.00 14.87 13.60
C ARG A 3 -47.94 15.38 12.62
N LEU A 4 -48.27 16.41 11.82
CA LEU A 4 -47.34 16.99 10.85
C LEU A 4 -46.23 17.78 11.55
N TYR A 5 -46.59 18.52 12.62
CA TYR A 5 -45.63 19.23 13.45
C TYR A 5 -44.69 18.29 14.20
N LEU A 6 -45.19 17.16 14.72
CA LEU A 6 -44.37 16.15 15.37
C LEU A 6 -43.38 15.48 14.40
N LEU A 7 -43.79 15.23 13.16
CA LEU A 7 -42.90 14.69 12.12
C LEU A 7 -41.82 15.71 11.70
N LEU A 8 -42.17 16.99 11.58
CA LEU A 8 -41.22 18.05 11.29
C LEU A 8 -40.21 18.25 12.43
N LEU A 9 -40.66 18.20 13.67
CA LEU A 9 -39.79 18.31 14.85
C LEU A 9 -38.84 17.12 14.94
N GLY A 10 -39.31 15.90 14.70
CA GLY A 10 -38.48 14.70 14.67
C GLY A 10 -37.39 14.74 13.60
N SER A 11 -37.73 15.20 12.39
CA SER A 11 -36.79 15.37 11.28
C SER A 11 -35.69 16.39 11.60
N ALA A 12 -36.06 17.53 12.21
CA ALA A 12 -35.12 18.57 12.60
C ALA A 12 -34.13 18.07 13.68
N ILE A 13 -34.59 17.24 14.62
CA ILE A 13 -33.73 16.65 15.66
C ILE A 13 -32.74 15.65 15.05
N THR A 14 -33.18 14.81 14.10
CA THR A 14 -32.27 13.88 13.40
C THR A 14 -31.21 14.59 12.57
N ALA A 15 -31.54 15.73 11.95
CA ALA A 15 -30.58 16.54 11.20
C ALA A 15 -29.57 17.24 12.14
N ALA A 16 -30.01 17.74 13.29
CA ALA A 16 -29.16 18.40 14.27
C ALA A 16 -28.18 17.44 14.99
N LEU A 17 -28.56 16.17 15.14
CA LEU A 17 -27.70 15.10 15.69
C LEU A 17 -26.85 14.37 14.62
N GLY A 18 -26.96 14.77 13.35
CA GLY A 18 -26.10 14.28 12.28
C GLY A 18 -24.65 14.70 12.55
N GLY A 19 -23.91 13.86 13.27
CA GLY A 19 -22.49 14.07 13.57
C GLY A 19 -21.70 14.32 12.30
N LYS A 20 -20.67 15.19 12.41
CA LYS A 20 -19.68 15.41 11.35
C LYS A 20 -19.26 14.05 10.79
N ALA A 21 -19.33 13.90 9.46
CA ALA A 21 -19.02 12.65 8.78
C ALA A 21 -17.68 12.10 9.28
N LEU A 22 -17.73 11.00 10.04
CA LEU A 22 -16.58 10.36 10.71
C LEU A 22 -15.51 9.82 9.73
N ALA A 23 -15.78 9.90 8.43
CA ALA A 23 -14.93 9.39 7.36
C ALA A 23 -14.24 10.50 6.56
N LEU A 24 -14.37 11.77 6.98
CA LEU A 24 -13.58 12.83 6.36
C LEU A 24 -12.12 12.72 6.84
N PRO A 25 -11.14 12.79 5.93
CA PRO A 25 -9.74 12.87 6.33
C PRO A 25 -9.51 14.13 7.19
N PRO A 26 -8.45 14.15 8.03
CA PRO A 26 -8.02 15.34 8.75
C PRO A 26 -7.94 16.56 7.81
N PRO A 27 -8.31 17.76 8.27
CA PRO A 27 -8.29 18.97 7.44
C PRO A 27 -6.88 19.36 6.96
N ASP A 28 -5.84 18.87 7.63
CA ASP A 28 -4.44 19.08 7.28
C ASP A 28 -3.90 18.03 6.28
N GLU A 29 -4.68 16.98 5.98
CA GLU A 29 -4.30 15.96 5.01
C GLU A 29 -4.50 16.49 3.58
N ILE A 30 -3.45 16.38 2.76
CA ILE A 30 -3.50 16.80 1.36
C ILE A 30 -4.41 15.82 0.60
N PRO A 31 -5.45 16.30 -0.11
CA PRO A 31 -6.28 15.47 -0.97
C PRO A 31 -5.47 14.66 -1.98
N GLU A 32 -5.88 13.41 -2.21
CA GLU A 32 -5.18 12.51 -3.12
C GLU A 32 -5.16 13.04 -4.56
N GLU A 33 -6.19 13.77 -4.98
CA GLU A 33 -6.26 14.40 -6.29
C GLU A 33 -5.14 15.42 -6.50
N ILE A 34 -4.69 16.10 -5.45
CA ILE A 34 -3.56 17.03 -5.49
C ILE A 34 -2.25 16.23 -5.59
N LEU A 35 -2.07 15.21 -4.73
CA LEU A 35 -0.87 14.37 -4.74
C LEU A 35 -0.67 13.65 -6.10
N ARG A 36 -1.76 13.22 -6.75
CA ARG A 36 -1.71 12.60 -8.09
C ARG A 36 -1.31 13.59 -9.19
N THR A 37 -1.49 14.89 -8.96
CA THR A 37 -1.04 15.95 -9.88
C THR A 37 0.39 16.44 -9.60
N GLU A 38 0.96 16.10 -8.44
CA GLU A 38 2.35 16.41 -8.14
C GLU A 38 3.28 15.60 -9.04
N ILE A 39 4.04 16.30 -9.87
CA ILE A 39 5.06 15.66 -10.70
C ILE A 39 6.26 15.42 -9.79
N ILE A 40 6.51 14.15 -9.44
CA ILE A 40 7.69 13.76 -8.67
C ILE A 40 8.91 13.92 -9.59
N VAL A 41 9.56 15.08 -9.51
CA VAL A 41 10.77 15.39 -10.31
C VAL A 41 12.02 14.76 -9.69
N GLU A 42 11.99 14.51 -8.38
CA GLU A 42 13.10 13.92 -7.64
C GLU A 42 13.08 12.39 -7.74
N ALA A 43 14.22 11.79 -8.05
CA ALA A 43 14.35 10.35 -7.94
C ALA A 43 14.20 9.92 -6.47
N ARG A 44 13.61 8.75 -6.23
CA ARG A 44 13.42 8.18 -4.90
C ARG A 44 13.97 6.76 -4.86
N SER A 45 14.51 6.36 -3.72
CA SER A 45 14.97 4.98 -3.49
C SER A 45 13.79 4.00 -3.60
N PRO A 46 13.91 2.92 -4.39
CA PRO A 46 12.83 1.92 -4.51
C PRO A 46 12.61 1.09 -3.24
N LEU A 47 13.59 1.06 -2.33
CA LEU A 47 13.51 0.32 -1.07
C LEU A 47 13.08 1.19 0.11
N SER A 48 13.60 2.42 0.22
CA SER A 48 13.36 3.28 1.39
C SER A 48 12.43 4.47 1.13
N GLY A 49 12.16 4.83 -0.13
CA GLY A 49 11.37 6.02 -0.48
C GLY A 49 12.07 7.35 -0.19
N GLU A 50 13.34 7.33 0.22
CA GLU A 50 14.14 8.53 0.46
C GLU A 50 14.52 9.21 -0.85
N SER A 51 14.77 10.52 -0.81
CA SER A 51 15.20 11.29 -1.99
C SER A 51 16.58 10.81 -2.47
N LEU A 52 16.70 10.65 -3.78
CA LEU A 52 17.89 10.21 -4.46
C LEU A 52 18.31 11.29 -5.47
N SER A 53 19.61 11.57 -5.54
CA SER A 53 20.15 12.51 -6.54
C SER A 53 19.97 11.94 -7.96
N ALA A 54 19.82 12.82 -8.96
CA ALA A 54 19.71 12.39 -10.36
C ALA A 54 20.93 11.57 -10.83
N ALA A 55 22.13 11.89 -10.35
CA ALA A 55 23.35 11.16 -10.66
C ALA A 55 23.37 9.74 -10.05
N ASP A 56 22.94 9.64 -8.79
CA ASP A 56 22.87 8.36 -8.07
C ASP A 56 21.79 7.46 -8.69
N TYR A 57 20.66 8.06 -9.10
CA TYR A 57 19.60 7.35 -9.82
C TYR A 57 20.06 6.83 -11.18
N ALA A 58 20.77 7.64 -11.97
CA ALA A 58 21.32 7.19 -13.25
C ALA A 58 22.27 6.00 -13.06
N THR A 59 23.16 6.09 -12.06
CA THR A 59 24.10 5.01 -11.72
C THR A 59 23.37 3.75 -11.27
N LEU A 60 22.36 3.87 -10.40
CA LEU A 60 21.52 2.75 -9.96
C LEU A 60 20.79 2.11 -11.14
N GLN A 61 20.28 2.92 -12.07
CA GLN A 61 19.57 2.45 -13.25
C GLN A 61 20.48 1.70 -14.22
N ASP A 62 21.73 2.13 -14.37
CA ASP A 62 22.74 1.46 -15.17
C ASP A 62 23.16 0.13 -14.53
N GLN A 63 23.31 0.08 -13.20
CA GLN A 63 23.53 -1.17 -12.47
C GLN A 63 22.36 -2.14 -12.72
N LEU A 64 21.12 -1.72 -12.45
CA LEU A 64 19.94 -2.58 -12.63
C LEU A 64 19.71 -3.07 -14.07
N ARG A 65 20.30 -2.40 -15.07
CA ARG A 65 20.23 -2.80 -16.48
C ARG A 65 21.28 -3.83 -16.87
N ASP A 66 22.33 -4.04 -16.07
CA ASP A 66 23.37 -5.01 -16.39
C ASP A 66 22.78 -6.43 -16.31
N PRO A 67 22.68 -7.15 -17.45
CA PRO A 67 22.13 -8.51 -17.48
C PRO A 67 23.02 -9.53 -16.75
N ASN A 68 24.25 -9.17 -16.39
CA ASN A 68 25.18 -10.03 -15.67
C ASN A 68 25.11 -9.86 -14.14
N ILE A 69 24.22 -9.02 -13.62
CA ILE A 69 24.01 -8.97 -12.17
C ILE A 69 23.26 -10.21 -11.74
N GLU A 70 23.96 -11.10 -11.04
CA GLU A 70 23.31 -12.17 -10.29
C GLU A 70 22.37 -11.52 -9.25
N PRO A 71 21.09 -11.90 -9.21
CA PRO A 71 20.19 -11.42 -8.17
C PRO A 71 20.75 -11.85 -6.82
N VAL A 72 21.22 -10.87 -6.05
CA VAL A 72 21.72 -11.07 -4.68
C VAL A 72 20.52 -11.38 -3.79
N VAL A 73 20.14 -12.65 -3.75
CA VAL A 73 19.17 -13.16 -2.81
C VAL A 73 19.93 -13.63 -1.58
N ASP A 74 19.42 -13.29 -0.40
CA ASP A 74 19.94 -13.82 0.86
C ASP A 74 20.04 -15.36 0.78
N PRO A 75 21.20 -15.95 1.11
CA PRO A 75 21.43 -17.38 0.93
C PRO A 75 20.46 -18.24 1.76
N ASP A 76 20.03 -17.78 2.93
CA ASP A 76 19.07 -18.49 3.76
C ASP A 76 17.68 -18.46 3.12
N LEU A 77 17.32 -17.34 2.51
CA LEU A 77 16.07 -17.20 1.77
C LEU A 77 16.07 -18.07 0.51
N ALA A 78 17.19 -18.15 -0.22
CA ALA A 78 17.34 -19.06 -1.35
C ALA A 78 17.20 -20.54 -0.91
N ASN A 79 17.83 -20.92 0.20
CA ASN A 79 17.71 -22.26 0.79
C ASN A 79 16.27 -22.56 1.22
N LEU A 80 15.60 -21.61 1.88
CA LEU A 80 14.21 -21.75 2.30
C LEU A 80 13.30 -21.99 1.09
N ILE A 81 13.46 -21.24 0.00
CA ILE A 81 12.69 -21.44 -1.24
C ILE A 81 12.90 -22.86 -1.78
N GLN A 82 14.14 -23.36 -1.78
CA GLN A 82 14.43 -24.74 -2.22
C GLN A 82 13.72 -25.77 -1.35
N LEU A 83 13.77 -25.62 -0.02
CA LEU A 83 13.08 -26.52 0.92
C LEU A 83 11.56 -26.48 0.73
N LEU A 84 10.98 -25.31 0.48
CA LEU A 84 9.54 -25.16 0.21
C LEU A 84 9.14 -25.83 -1.11
N ARG A 85 9.96 -25.70 -2.16
CA ARG A 85 9.75 -26.41 -3.44
C ARG A 85 9.80 -27.92 -3.23
N LEU A 86 10.78 -28.40 -2.47
CA LEU A 86 10.92 -29.82 -2.16
C LEU A 86 9.73 -30.34 -1.35
N ARG A 87 9.30 -29.59 -0.33
CA ARG A 87 8.09 -29.90 0.45
C ARG A 87 6.86 -30.01 -0.45
N ARG A 88 6.71 -29.12 -1.44
CA ARG A 88 5.58 -29.16 -2.39
C ARG A 88 5.59 -30.44 -3.23
N ILE A 89 6.77 -30.94 -3.61
CA ILE A 89 6.93 -32.20 -4.36
C ILE A 89 6.55 -33.41 -3.49
N PHE A 90 6.91 -33.42 -2.21
CA PHE A 90 6.59 -34.52 -1.30
C PHE A 90 5.17 -34.51 -0.74
N ARG A 91 4.50 -33.35 -0.73
CA ARG A 91 3.11 -33.20 -0.26
C ARG A 91 2.12 -34.25 -0.81
N PRO A 92 2.12 -34.62 -2.11
CA PRO A 92 1.25 -35.68 -2.61
C PRO A 92 1.65 -37.10 -2.18
N LEU A 93 2.93 -37.35 -1.88
CA LEU A 93 3.44 -38.69 -1.53
C LEU A 93 3.24 -39.01 -0.04
N LEU A 94 3.16 -37.98 0.81
CA LEU A 94 3.04 -38.11 2.26
C LEU A 94 1.70 -37.54 2.74
N PRO A 95 0.55 -38.18 2.42
CA PRO A 95 -0.79 -37.65 2.74
C PRO A 95 -1.08 -37.55 4.24
N PHE A 96 -0.25 -38.16 5.07
CA PHE A 96 -0.33 -38.18 6.53
C PHE A 96 0.54 -37.10 7.22
N LEU A 97 1.47 -36.45 6.51
CA LEU A 97 2.12 -35.22 6.97
C LEU A 97 1.25 -34.02 6.57
N ARG A 98 0.15 -33.82 7.30
CA ARG A 98 -0.57 -32.53 7.29
C ARG A 98 0.10 -31.54 8.21
#